data_AF-X1T9Z1-F1
#
_entry.id   AF-X1T9Z1-F1
#
_cell.length_a   1.000
_cell.length_b   1.000
_cell.length_c   1.000
_cell.angle_alpha   90.00
_cell.angle_beta   90.00
_cell.angle_gamma   90.00
#
_symmetry.space_group_name_H-M   'P 1'
#
loop_
_entity.id
_entity.type
_entity.pdbx_description
1 polymer ?
#
loop_
_entity_poly.entity_id
_entity_poly.type
_entity_poly.pdbx_seq_one_letter_code
_entity_poly.pdbx_strand_id
1 'polypeptide(L)'
;MFNGKQFIITVYTILKRHYPDFNDLLNNIPDYRKRKTYDVAEIIMAGLHIFIFKRGSRNNADSGISGEFENNYIKLFGLRLPIMDTVNIFLKNLPPEELEKIKQILIQRLIEKKVLSKY
;
A
#
# COMPACT_ATOMS: atom_id res chain seq x y z
N MET A 1 -16.90 -16.91 -8.62
CA MET A 1 -15.68 -16.36 -9.26
C MET A 1 -15.46 -14.95 -8.71
N PHE A 2 -14.38 -14.68 -7.97
CA PHE A 2 -14.15 -13.33 -7.41
C PHE A 2 -13.87 -12.35 -8.56
N ASN A 3 -14.74 -11.34 -8.73
CA ASN A 3 -14.53 -10.25 -9.69
C ASN A 3 -13.39 -9.34 -9.18
N GLY A 4 -12.36 -9.08 -10.00
CA GLY A 4 -11.22 -8.25 -9.63
C GLY A 4 -11.60 -6.84 -9.15
N LYS A 5 -12.65 -6.24 -9.74
CA LYS A 5 -13.21 -4.96 -9.30
C LYS A 5 -13.78 -5.05 -7.88
N GLN A 6 -14.51 -6.13 -7.58
CA GLN A 6 -15.07 -6.35 -6.25
C GLN A 6 -13.97 -6.54 -5.21
N PHE A 7 -12.89 -7.26 -5.56
CA PHE A 7 -11.73 -7.42 -4.68
C PHE A 7 -11.10 -6.07 -4.32
N ILE A 8 -10.84 -5.21 -5.30
CA ILE A 8 -10.23 -3.89 -5.07
C ILE A 8 -11.13 -3.01 -4.19
N ILE A 9 -12.45 -2.97 -4.48
CA ILE A 9 -13.41 -2.20 -3.68
C ILE A 9 -13.44 -2.72 -2.23
N THR A 10 -13.43 -4.03 -2.04
CA THR A 10 -13.36 -4.64 -0.71
C THR A 10 -12.09 -4.26 0.03
N VAL A 11 -10.91 -4.35 -0.61
CA VAL A 11 -9.63 -3.92 -0.01
C VAL A 11 -9.69 -2.45 0.41
N TYR A 12 -10.13 -1.57 -0.49
CA TYR A 12 -10.28 -0.14 -0.19
C TYR A 12 -11.22 0.10 1.00
N THR A 13 -12.37 -0.57 1.01
CA THR A 13 -13.40 -0.41 2.06
C THR A 13 -12.87 -0.89 3.41
N ILE A 14 -12.19 -2.03 3.44
CA ILE A 14 -11.58 -2.58 4.65
C ILE A 14 -10.48 -1.64 5.16
N LEU A 15 -9.61 -1.15 4.28
CA LEU A 15 -8.56 -0.20 4.67
C LEU A 15 -9.16 1.05 5.30
N LYS A 16 -10.14 1.69 4.65
CA LYS A 16 -10.80 2.89 5.20
C LYS A 16 -11.54 2.64 6.51
N ARG A 17 -12.22 1.50 6.66
CA ARG A 17 -12.98 1.17 7.86
C ARG A 17 -12.08 0.79 9.04
N HIS A 18 -11.04 -0.01 8.78
CA HIS A 18 -10.21 -0.56 9.85
C HIS A 18 -9.01 0.33 10.18
N TYR A 19 -8.50 1.08 9.20
CA TYR A 19 -7.26 1.86 9.28
C TYR A 19 -7.44 3.23 8.57
N PRO A 20 -8.25 4.16 9.10
CA PRO A 20 -8.49 5.45 8.46
C PRO A 20 -7.21 6.28 8.28
N ASP A 21 -6.23 6.09 9.15
CA ASP A 21 -4.90 6.69 9.21
C ASP A 21 -3.82 5.85 8.50
N PHE A 22 -4.21 4.93 7.60
CA PHE A 22 -3.28 3.98 6.99
C PHE A 22 -2.11 4.66 6.25
N ASN A 23 -2.38 5.74 5.52
CA ASN A 23 -1.33 6.46 4.80
C ASN A 23 -0.33 7.12 5.77
N ASP A 24 -0.81 7.68 6.89
CA ASP A 24 0.04 8.26 7.92
C ASP A 24 0.89 7.19 8.61
N LEU A 25 0.29 6.03 8.87
CA LEU A 25 1.00 4.87 9.39
C LEU A 25 2.16 4.45 8.47
N LEU A 26 1.93 4.41 7.15
CA LEU A 26 2.99 4.11 6.18
C LEU A 26 4.04 5.23 6.09
N ASN A 27 3.64 6.49 6.20
CA ASN A 27 4.55 7.63 6.19
C ASN A 27 5.49 7.71 7.42
N ASN A 28 5.13 7.02 8.51
CA ASN A 28 6.00 6.90 9.69
C ASN A 28 7.17 5.92 9.50
N ILE A 29 7.20 5.14 8.41
CA ILE A 29 8.34 4.30 8.08
C ILE A 29 9.55 5.19 7.79
N PRO A 30 10.73 4.93 8.40
CA PRO A 30 11.92 5.72 8.18
C PRO A 30 12.30 5.86 6.70
N ASP A 31 12.59 7.08 6.27
CA ASP A 31 12.97 7.40 4.90
C ASP A 31 14.45 7.79 4.79
N TYR A 32 15.27 6.83 4.35
CA TYR A 32 16.71 7.00 4.17
C TYR A 32 17.11 7.59 2.81
N ARG A 33 16.15 7.94 1.95
CA ARG A 33 16.45 8.49 0.63
C ARG A 33 16.97 9.92 0.73
N LYS A 34 17.99 10.24 -0.07
CA LYS A 34 18.51 11.61 -0.22
C LYS A 34 17.57 12.54 -0.98
N ARG A 35 16.82 12.02 -1.96
CA ARG A 35 15.85 12.77 -2.77
C ARG A 35 14.47 12.15 -2.60
N LYS A 36 13.48 12.98 -2.27
CA LYS A 36 12.11 12.56 -1.95
C LYS A 36 11.14 13.10 -2.98
N THR A 37 10.99 12.38 -4.09
CA THR A 37 10.00 12.70 -5.15
C THR A 37 8.61 12.16 -4.82
N TYR A 38 8.56 11.12 -4.00
CA TYR A 38 7.35 10.42 -3.56
C TYR A 38 7.39 10.25 -2.05
N ASP A 39 6.22 10.27 -1.43
CA ASP A 39 6.07 9.94 -0.01
C ASP A 39 6.30 8.44 0.21
N VAL A 40 6.60 8.07 1.46
CA VAL A 40 6.85 6.67 1.80
C VAL A 40 5.57 5.83 1.62
N ALA A 41 4.41 6.38 1.95
CA ALA A 41 3.13 5.75 1.69
C ALA A 41 2.93 5.43 0.21
N GLU A 42 3.27 6.35 -0.70
CA GLU A 42 3.17 6.13 -2.16
C GLU A 42 4.06 4.97 -2.61
N ILE A 43 5.28 4.89 -2.07
CA ILE A 43 6.22 3.80 -2.40
C ILE A 43 5.75 2.45 -1.90
N ILE A 44 5.36 2.36 -0.62
CA ILE A 44 4.93 1.10 -0.03
C ILE A 44 3.65 0.60 -0.70
N MET A 45 2.69 1.49 -0.97
CA MET A 45 1.46 1.14 -1.67
C MET A 45 1.69 0.72 -3.11
N ALA A 46 2.71 1.25 -3.78
CA ALA A 46 3.12 0.80 -5.10
C ALA A 46 3.79 -0.58 -5.08
N GLY A 47 4.54 -0.90 -4.03
CA GLY A 47 5.01 -2.27 -3.78
C GLY A 47 3.85 -3.25 -3.59
N LEU A 48 2.85 -2.87 -2.78
CA LEU A 48 1.63 -3.66 -2.57
C LEU A 48 0.79 -3.79 -3.84
N HIS A 49 0.77 -2.78 -4.72
CA HIS A 49 0.07 -2.83 -6.00
C HIS A 49 0.47 -4.06 -6.82
N ILE A 50 1.76 -4.41 -6.89
CA ILE A 50 2.22 -5.60 -7.63
C ILE A 50 1.45 -6.85 -7.20
N PHE A 51 1.19 -6.98 -5.89
CA PHE A 51 0.47 -8.11 -5.30
C PHE A 51 -1.05 -7.99 -5.47
N ILE A 52 -1.62 -6.84 -5.11
CA ILE A 52 -3.08 -6.59 -5.17
C ILE A 52 -3.62 -6.82 -6.58
N PHE A 53 -2.87 -6.37 -7.59
CA PHE A 53 -3.27 -6.46 -8.99
C PHE A 53 -2.60 -7.62 -9.74
N LYS A 54 -1.88 -8.50 -9.02
CA LYS A 54 -1.25 -9.71 -9.56
C LYS A 54 -0.38 -9.45 -10.80
N ARG A 55 0.41 -8.37 -10.79
CA ARG A 55 1.25 -7.96 -11.92
C ARG A 55 2.43 -8.92 -12.18
N GLY A 56 2.86 -9.67 -11.17
CA GLY A 56 3.86 -10.75 -11.26
C GLY A 56 5.31 -10.28 -11.39
N SER A 57 5.58 -9.12 -11.97
CA SER A 57 6.93 -8.53 -12.05
C SER A 57 6.89 -7.00 -12.02
N ARG A 58 8.04 -6.39 -11.74
CA ARG A 58 8.21 -4.92 -11.77
C ARG A 58 7.96 -4.37 -13.17
N ASN A 59 8.53 -5.00 -14.19
CA ASN A 59 8.35 -4.60 -15.59
C ASN A 59 6.89 -4.68 -16.02
N ASN A 60 6.16 -5.72 -15.63
CA ASN A 60 4.73 -5.85 -15.95
C ASN A 60 3.87 -4.83 -15.18
N ALA A 61 4.30 -4.47 -13.98
CA ALA A 61 3.64 -3.41 -13.22
C ALA A 61 3.82 -2.06 -13.90
N ASP A 62 5.04 -1.68 -14.31
CA ASP A 62 5.30 -0.40 -15.00
C ASP A 62 4.62 -0.35 -16.39
N SER A 63 4.80 -1.38 -17.23
CA SER A 63 4.19 -1.43 -18.57
C SER A 63 2.66 -1.51 -18.56
N GLY A 64 2.08 -1.93 -17.43
CA GLY A 64 0.64 -2.06 -17.25
C GLY A 64 -0.05 -0.78 -16.79
N ILE A 65 0.68 0.32 -16.62
CA ILE A 65 0.14 1.63 -16.23
C ILE A 65 -0.25 2.38 -17.51
N SER A 66 -1.55 2.50 -17.74
CA SER A 66 -2.13 3.42 -18.72
C SER A 66 -2.75 4.63 -18.01
N GLY A 67 -3.01 5.72 -18.74
CA GLY A 67 -3.52 6.95 -18.14
C GLY A 67 -4.82 6.76 -17.33
N GLU A 68 -5.72 5.90 -17.76
CA GLU A 68 -6.93 5.57 -16.97
C GLU A 68 -6.61 4.78 -15.71
N PHE A 69 -5.64 3.87 -15.77
CA PHE A 69 -5.22 3.07 -14.60
C PHE A 69 -4.65 3.96 -13.50
N GLU A 70 -3.74 4.86 -13.86
CA GLU A 70 -3.12 5.79 -12.90
C GLU A 70 -4.17 6.73 -12.28
N ASN A 71 -5.04 7.30 -13.10
CA ASN A 71 -6.14 8.15 -12.62
C ASN A 71 -7.06 7.40 -11.64
N ASN A 72 -7.39 6.14 -11.93
CA ASN A 72 -8.22 5.33 -11.04
C ASN A 72 -7.47 4.95 -9.75
N TYR A 73 -6.18 4.66 -9.84
CA TYR A 73 -5.34 4.37 -8.67
C TYR A 73 -5.29 5.58 -7.72
N ILE A 74 -5.01 6.77 -8.25
CA ILE A 74 -5.00 8.02 -7.48
C ILE A 74 -6.37 8.29 -6.87
N LYS A 75 -7.46 8.13 -7.62
CA LYS A 75 -8.83 8.31 -7.10
C LYS A 75 -9.17 7.34 -5.96
N LEU A 76 -8.70 6.09 -6.04
CA LEU A 76 -8.99 5.07 -5.02
C LEU A 76 -8.13 5.24 -3.77
N PHE A 77 -6.81 5.42 -3.92
CA PHE A 77 -5.89 5.38 -2.78
C PHE A 77 -5.42 6.76 -2.32
N GLY A 78 -5.61 7.80 -3.13
CA GLY A 78 -5.11 9.15 -2.85
C GLY A 78 -3.60 9.26 -2.91
N LEU A 79 -2.93 8.32 -3.58
CA LEU A 79 -1.48 8.19 -3.64
C LEU A 79 -1.06 8.08 -5.10
N ARG A 80 0.04 8.75 -5.48
CA ARG A 80 0.63 8.55 -6.81
C ARG A 80 1.29 7.18 -6.87
N LEU A 81 1.51 6.70 -8.08
CA LEU A 81 2.14 5.41 -8.32
C LEU A 81 3.58 5.65 -8.83
N PRO A 82 4.62 5.51 -7.98
CA PRO A 82 6.01 5.61 -8.40
C PRO A 82 6.38 4.49 -9.38
N ILE A 83 7.42 4.74 -10.19
CA ILE A 83 8.04 3.68 -10.98
C ILE A 83 8.61 2.58 -10.09
N MET A 84 8.50 1.32 -10.52
CA MET A 84 8.87 0.16 -9.68
C MET A 84 10.37 0.09 -9.34
N ASP A 85 11.24 0.76 -10.10
CA ASP A 85 12.65 0.90 -9.74
C ASP A 85 12.85 1.76 -8.49
N THR A 86 12.08 2.84 -8.34
CA THR A 86 12.11 3.66 -7.11
C THR A 86 11.66 2.83 -5.91
N VAL A 87 10.59 2.04 -6.09
CA VAL A 87 10.08 1.13 -5.06
C VAL A 87 11.12 0.08 -4.67
N ASN A 88 11.75 -0.56 -5.64
CA ASN A 88 12.77 -1.58 -5.43
C ASN A 88 13.99 -1.03 -4.68
N ILE A 89 14.48 0.16 -5.05
CA ILE A 89 15.61 0.80 -4.36
C ILE A 89 15.24 1.10 -2.90
N PHE A 90 14.03 1.62 -2.65
CA PHE A 90 13.57 1.89 -1.29
C PHE A 90 13.50 0.62 -0.45
N LEU A 91 12.78 -0.41 -0.94
CA LEU A 91 12.55 -1.65 -0.20
C LEU A 91 13.85 -2.44 0.07
N LYS A 92 14.83 -2.42 -0.85
CA LYS A 92 16.13 -3.07 -0.64
C LYS A 92 16.94 -2.46 0.51
N ASN A 93 16.73 -1.18 0.79
CA ASN A 93 17.45 -0.46 1.84
C ASN A 93 16.62 -0.31 3.12
N LEU A 94 15.39 -0.80 3.14
CA LEU A 94 14.52 -0.73 4.31
C LEU A 94 14.78 -1.94 5.21
N PRO A 95 15.15 -1.74 6.49
CA PRO A 95 15.25 -2.83 7.44
C PRO A 95 13.90 -3.57 7.56
N PRO A 96 13.86 -4.91 7.46
CA PRO A 96 12.62 -5.68 7.52
C PRO A 96 11.78 -5.42 8.78
N GLU A 97 12.43 -5.07 9.88
CA GLU A 97 11.82 -4.76 11.17
C GLU A 97 10.85 -3.58 11.08
N GLU A 98 11.10 -2.61 10.19
CA GLU A 98 10.20 -1.47 10.01
C GLU A 98 8.85 -1.89 9.42
N LEU A 99 8.83 -2.84 8.47
CA LEU A 99 7.58 -3.40 7.95
C LEU A 99 6.91 -4.32 8.96
N GLU A 100 7.69 -5.05 9.76
CA GLU A 100 7.15 -5.93 10.80
C GLU A 100 6.38 -5.14 11.87
N LYS A 101 6.89 -3.98 12.30
CA LYS A 101 6.19 -3.08 13.22
C LYS A 101 4.84 -2.65 12.67
N ILE A 102 4.78 -2.28 11.38
CA ILE A 102 3.53 -1.90 10.72
C ILE A 102 2.55 -3.08 10.75
N LYS A 103 3.01 -4.28 10.38
CA LYS A 103 2.18 -5.49 10.41
C LYS A 103 1.63 -5.78 11.82
N GLN A 104 2.45 -5.64 12.86
CA GLN A 104 2.04 -5.79 14.25
C GLN A 104 0.93 -4.80 14.63
N ILE A 105 1.08 -3.52 14.28
CA ILE A 105 0.06 -2.48 14.52
C ILE A 105 -1.25 -2.83 13.81
N LEU A 106 -1.18 -3.28 12.55
CA LEU A 106 -2.38 -3.66 11.79
C LEU A 106 -3.11 -4.83 12.47
N ILE A 107 -2.39 -5.90 12.81
CA ILE A 107 -2.96 -7.08 13.47
C ILE A 107 -3.53 -6.71 14.84
N GLN A 108 -2.80 -5.94 15.65
CA GLN A 108 -3.24 -5.48 16.97
C GLN A 108 -4.59 -4.75 16.88
N ARG A 109 -4.72 -3.78 15.96
CA ARG A 109 -5.97 -3.03 15.77
C ARG A 109 -7.14 -3.91 15.33
N LEU A 110 -6.90 -4.97 14.56
CA LEU A 110 -7.94 -5.94 14.22
C LEU A 110 -8.39 -6.75 15.44
N ILE A 111 -7.44 -7.19 16.26
CA ILE A 111 -7.73 -7.92 17.50
C ILE A 111 -8.52 -7.04 18.45
N GLU A 112 -8.10 -5.80 18.69
CA GLU A 112 -8.81 -4.83 19.54
C GLU A 112 -10.25 -4.62 19.07
N LYS A 113 -10.46 -4.41 17.76
CA LYS A 113 -11.81 -4.26 17.18
C LYS A 113 -12.66 -5.52 17.27
N LYS A 114 -12.05 -6.71 17.25
CA LYS A 114 -12.77 -8.00 17.32
C LYS A 114 -13.09 -8.39 18.77
N VAL A 115 -12.24 -8.03 19.72
CA VAL A 115 -12.39 -8.35 21.15
C VAL A 115 -13.23 -7.30 21.88
N LEU A 116 -13.26 -6.05 21.40
CA LEU A 116 -14.05 -4.94 21.97
C LEU A 116 -15.33 -4.62 21.19
N SER A 117 -15.89 -5.55 20.41
CA SER A 117 -17.31 -5.44 20.03
C SER A 117 -18.18 -5.74 21.25
N LYS A 118 -18.16 -4.82 22.22
CA LYS A 118 -19.13 -4.75 23.31
C LYS A 118 -20.40 -4.11 22.73
N TYR A 119 -21.54 -4.72 23.08
CA TYR A 119 -22.90 -4.16 23.05
C TYR A 119 -22.97 -2.65 22.85
#